data_AF-A0A8X7NQS3-F1
#
_entry.id   AF-A0A8X7NQS3-F1
#
_cell.length_a   1.000
_cell.length_b   1.000
_cell.length_c   1.000
_cell.angle_alpha   90.00
_cell.angle_beta   90.00
_cell.angle_gamma   90.00
#
_symmetry.space_group_name_H-M   'P 1'
#
loop_
_entity.id
_entity.type
_entity.pdbx_description
1 polymer ?
#
loop_
_entity_poly.entity_id
_entity_poly.type
_entity_poly.pdbx_seq_one_letter_code
_entity_poly.pdbx_strand_id
1 'polypeptide(L)' 'MCKTEICGICQHKSWTGCGKHVSEIMDITSKDEWCTCEPLDETEAVYVEGHGSYPPKAGQGFRRCSTDSNCSRTSSNK' A
#
# COMPACT_ATOMS: atom_id res chain seq x y z
N MET A 1 3.58 -12.93 -8.00
CA MET A 1 4.93 -12.67 -7.46
C MET A 1 4.90 -11.35 -6.72
N CYS A 2 5.53 -11.25 -5.56
CA CYS A 2 5.56 -10.01 -4.80
C CYS A 2 6.62 -9.06 -5.38
N LYS A 3 6.31 -7.77 -5.53
CA LYS A 3 7.25 -6.76 -6.01
C LYS A 3 6.89 -5.38 -5.46
N THR A 4 7.87 -4.48 -5.42
CA THR A 4 7.63 -3.06 -5.17
C THR A 4 6.94 -2.43 -6.38
N GLU A 5 6.03 -1.50 -6.11
CA GLU A 5 5.32 -0.74 -7.13
C GLU A 5 4.99 0.66 -6.60
N ILE A 6 4.69 1.60 -7.49
CA ILE A 6 4.28 2.94 -7.07
C ILE A 6 2.77 2.97 -6.86
N CYS A 7 2.33 3.43 -5.68
CA CYS A 7 0.92 3.61 -5.40
C CYS A 7 0.34 4.73 -6.26
N GLY A 8 -0.66 4.44 -7.08
CA GLY A 8 -1.32 5.46 -7.91
C GLY A 8 -2.09 6.54 -7.12
N ILE A 9 -2.27 6.36 -5.81
CA ILE A 9 -3.08 7.23 -4.95
C ILE A 9 -2.22 8.29 -4.27
N CYS A 10 -1.12 7.88 -3.65
CA CYS A 10 -0.20 8.76 -2.95
C CYS A 10 1.13 8.97 -3.69
N GLN A 11 1.38 8.24 -4.78
CA GLN A 11 2.64 8.26 -5.56
C GLN A 11 3.89 7.86 -4.79
N HIS A 12 3.72 7.18 -3.64
CA HIS A 12 4.82 6.63 -2.85
C HIS A 12 5.04 5.14 -3.18
N LYS A 13 6.17 4.58 -2.75
CA LYS A 13 6.46 3.16 -2.92
C LYS A 13 5.54 2.32 -2.04
N SER A 14 4.90 1.37 -2.68
CA SER A 14 4.05 0.34 -2.11
C SER A 14 4.50 -1.00 -2.68
N TRP A 15 3.71 -2.03 -2.45
CA TRP A 15 3.99 -3.38 -2.88
C TRP A 15 2.73 -4.06 -3.40
N THR A 16 2.93 -5.01 -4.30
CA THR A 16 1.89 -5.89 -4.86
C THR A 16 2.29 -7.32 -4.56
N GLY A 17 1.30 -8.19 -4.37
CA GLY A 17 1.52 -9.62 -4.19
C GLY A 17 0.64 -10.25 -3.11
N CYS A 18 1.14 -11.30 -2.47
CA CYS A 18 0.40 -12.11 -1.51
C CYS A 18 0.58 -11.71 -0.03
N GLY A 19 1.32 -10.64 0.27
CA GLY A 19 1.53 -10.12 1.63
C GLY A 19 2.59 -10.85 2.46
N LYS A 20 2.92 -12.10 2.13
CA LYS A 20 3.91 -12.90 2.87
C LYS A 20 5.36 -12.47 2.67
N HIS A 21 5.69 -11.93 1.49
CA HIS A 21 7.05 -11.50 1.15
C HIS A 21 7.22 -9.98 1.21
N VAL A 22 6.36 -9.29 1.98
CA VAL A 22 6.37 -7.83 2.07
C VAL A 22 7.63 -7.30 2.72
N SER A 23 8.11 -7.94 3.78
CA SER A 23 9.36 -7.56 4.44
C SER A 23 10.53 -7.57 3.47
N GLU A 24 10.69 -8.64 2.69
CA GLU A 24 11.80 -8.78 1.73
C GLU A 24 11.86 -7.64 0.69
N ILE A 25 10.71 -7.11 0.27
CA ILE A 25 10.63 -6.06 -0.76
C ILE A 25 10.51 -4.65 -0.18
N MET A 26 9.92 -4.47 1.00
CA MET A 26 9.74 -3.16 1.62
C MET A 26 10.91 -2.79 2.52
N ASP A 27 11.62 -3.74 3.12
CA ASP A 27 12.77 -3.45 3.99
C ASP A 27 13.94 -2.82 3.22
N ILE A 28 14.03 -3.05 1.90
CA ILE A 28 15.02 -2.36 1.04
C ILE A 28 14.66 -0.89 0.78
N THR A 29 13.43 -0.49 1.06
CA THR A 29 12.92 0.87 0.83
C THR A 29 12.82 1.59 2.17
N SER A 30 13.34 2.81 2.27
CA SER A 30 13.20 3.62 3.50
C SER A 30 11.73 3.91 3.81
N LYS A 31 11.36 3.91 5.09
CA LYS A 31 9.99 4.16 5.56
C LYS A 31 9.42 5.51 5.08
N ASP A 32 10.28 6.49 4.84
CA ASP A 32 9.89 7.80 4.30
C ASP A 32 9.33 7.73 2.88
N GLU A 33 9.76 6.74 2.08
CA GLU A 33 9.25 6.52 0.73
C GLU A 33 8.02 5.60 0.72
N TRP A 34 7.59 5.07 1.87
CA TRP A 34 6.48 4.13 1.94
C TRP A 34 5.15 4.82 1.72
N CYS A 35 4.22 4.05 1.17
CA CYS A 35 2.84 4.45 0.99
C CYS A 35 2.21 4.86 2.32
N THR A 36 1.67 6.06 2.37
CA THR A 36 0.97 6.64 3.54
C THR A 36 -0.55 6.47 3.46
N CYS A 37 -1.04 5.64 2.55
CA CYS A 37 -2.47 5.35 2.46
C CYS A 37 -2.92 4.51 3.66
N GLU A 38 -4.12 4.80 4.16
CA GLU A 38 -4.75 3.98 5.19
C GLU A 38 -5.35 2.72 4.54
N PRO A 39 -5.22 1.54 5.17
CA PRO A 39 -5.92 0.34 4.71
C PRO A 39 -7.43 0.54 4.80
N LEU A 40 -8.15 -0.01 3.81
CA LEU A 40 -9.62 0.03 3.79
C LEU A 40 -10.25 -0.76 4.93
N ASP A 41 -9.69 -1.95 5.14
CA ASP A 41 -10.14 -2.93 6.12
C ASP A 41 -8.91 -3.41 6.89
N GLU A 42 -9.13 -3.76 8.15
CA GLU A 42 -8.11 -4.32 9.05
C GLU A 42 -7.46 -5.60 8.51
N THR A 43 -8.13 -6.31 7.59
CA THR A 43 -7.61 -7.49 6.90
C THR A 43 -6.58 -7.19 5.80
N GLU A 44 -6.58 -5.97 5.26
CA GLU A 44 -5.63 -5.53 4.22
C GLU A 44 -4.36 -4.91 4.82
N ALA A 45 -4.38 -4.59 6.12
CA ALA A 45 -3.20 -4.18 6.86
C ALA A 45 -2.26 -5.38 7.01
N VAL A 46 -1.09 -5.32 6.40
CA VAL A 46 -0.07 -6.36 6.57
C VAL A 46 0.73 -6.07 7.81
N TYR A 47 0.47 -6.82 8.86
CA TYR A 47 1.28 -6.83 10.07
C TYR A 47 2.26 -8.01 10.02
N VAL A 48 3.55 -7.71 10.23
CA VAL A 48 4.58 -8.74 10.39
C VAL A 48 5.17 -8.59 11.77
N GLU A 49 5.07 -9.66 12.57
CA GLU A 49 5.67 -9.69 13.90
C GLU A 49 7.18 -9.44 13.81
N GLY A 50 7.67 -8.45 14.55
CA GLY A 50 9.07 -8.02 14.54
C GLY A 50 9.42 -6.89 13.59
N HIS A 51 8.62 -6.62 12.55
CA HIS A 51 8.85 -5.51 11.61
C HIS A 51 7.78 -4.39 11.70
N GLY A 52 6.58 -4.72 12.17
CA GLY A 52 5.47 -3.78 12.39
C GLY A 52 4.42 -3.81 11.28
N SER A 53 3.62 -2.75 11.19
CA SER A 53 2.64 -2.57 10.12
C SER A 53 3.30 -2.06 8.85
N TYR A 54 3.05 -2.77 7.75
CA TYR A 54 3.39 -2.34 6.41
C TYR A 54 2.20 -1.64 5.74
N PRO A 55 2.46 -0.78 4.75
CA PRO A 55 1.39 -0.12 4.02
C PRO A 55 0.51 -1.13 3.27
N PRO A 56 -0.73 -0.76 2.90
CA PRO A 56 -1.57 -1.60 2.05
C PRO A 56 -0.95 -1.75 0.67
N LYS A 57 -1.44 -2.74 -0.10
CA LYS A 57 -1.03 -2.93 -1.50
C LYS A 57 -1.36 -1.70 -2.33
N ALA A 58 -0.63 -1.47 -3.43
CA ALA A 58 -0.92 -0.31 -4.26
C ALA A 58 -2.34 -0.38 -4.82
N GLY A 59 -3.04 0.75 -4.75
CA GLY A 59 -4.44 0.84 -5.18
C GLY A 59 -5.46 0.23 -4.20
N GLN A 60 -4.99 -0.40 -3.11
CA GLN A 60 -5.82 -1.08 -2.11
C GLN A 60 -5.90 -0.32 -0.78
N GLY A 61 -5.29 0.86 -0.68
CA GLY A 61 -5.47 1.80 0.43
C GLY A 61 -6.28 3.01 -0.01
N PHE A 62 -6.84 3.75 0.93
CA PHE A 62 -7.37 5.08 0.64
C PHE A 62 -6.51 6.14 1.30
N ARG A 63 -6.16 7.17 0.54
CA ARG A 63 -5.70 8.41 1.13
C ARG A 63 -6.97 9.13 1.60
N ARG A 64 -7.06 9.53 2.87
CA ARG A 64 -8.18 10.38 3.33
C ARG A 64 -8.18 11.65 2.49
N CYS A 65 -9.01 11.65 1.47
CA CYS A 65 -9.25 12.81 0.64
C CYS A 65 -10.36 13.57 1.34
N SER A 66 -9.99 14.61 2.08
CA SER A 66 -10.93 15.55 2.67
C SER A 66 -11.76 16.15 1.52
N THR A 67 -12.98 15.64 1.32
CA THR A 67 -14.07 16.30 0.56
C THR A 67 -13.62 17.05 -0.70
N ASP A 68 -13.35 16.33 -1.80
CA ASP A 68 -13.85 16.68 -3.13
C ASP A 68 -13.45 15.59 -4.16
N SER A 69 -14.46 14.84 -4.60
CA SER A 69 -14.78 14.42 -5.97
C SER A 69 -13.72 13.95 -6.99
N ASN A 70 -12.43 13.78 -6.69
CA ASN A 70 -11.49 13.33 -7.75
C ASN A 70 -10.31 12.44 -7.34
N CYS A 71 -10.42 11.66 -6.25
CA CYS A 71 -9.53 10.51 -6.08
C CYS A 71 -10.13 9.32 -6.84
N SER A 72 -9.82 9.27 -8.14
CA SER A 72 -10.37 8.32 -9.09
C SER A 72 -10.20 6.87 -8.60
N ARG A 73 -11.33 6.21 -8.31
CA ARG A 73 -11.48 4.76 -8.25
C ARG A 73 -10.99 4.17 -9.57
N THR A 74 -9.70 3.88 -9.69
CA THR A 74 -9.25 2.91 -10.68
C THR A 74 -9.31 1.53 -10.03
N SER A 75 -10.54 1.04 -9.86
CA SER A 75 -10.78 -0.39 -9.97
C SER A 75 -10.38 -0.77 -11.39
N SER A 76 -9.11 -1.11 -11.61
CA SER A 76 -8.69 -1.81 -12.82
C SER A 76 -9.24 -3.22 -12.73
N ASN A 77 -10.49 -3.35 -13.18
CA ASN A 77 -11.09 -4.61 -13.54
C ASN A 77 -10.43 -5.09 -14.83
N LYS A 78 -9.92 -6.32 -14.77
CA LYS A 78 -9.54 -7.23 -15.87
C LYS A 78 -8.10 -7.21 -16.37
#